data_AF-A0A1Y3NFW9-F1
#
_entry.id   AF-A0A1Y3NFW9-F1
#
_cell.length_a   1.000
_cell.length_b   1.000
_cell.length_c   1.000
_cell.angle_alpha   90.00
_cell.angle_beta   90.00
_cell.angle_gamma   90.00
#
_symmetry.space_group_name_H-M   'P 1'
#
loop_
_entity.id
_entity.type
_entity.pdbx_description
1 polymer ?
#
loop_
_entity_poly.entity_id
_entity_poly.type
_entity_poly.pdbx_seq_one_letter_code
_entity_poly.pdbx_strand_id
1 'polypeptide(L)'
;DEKYNFESLKKTTSIQNQRLLKPRPLELTAKDEHIVMEHLDTFKANGFELKVDMEQPPTQRISLLTQPYSKNVEFGIKDLEELIPRLVDEPPNTIIKCSKLEAMYASRGKN
;
A
#
# COMPACT_ATOMS: atom_id res chain seq x y z
N ASP A 1 -12.27 11.03 17.61
CA ASP A 1 -12.27 11.97 16.48
C ASP A 1 -10.89 11.91 15.84
N GLU A 2 -10.76 12.09 14.52
CA GLU A 2 -9.67 11.66 13.61
C GLU A 2 -10.02 10.37 12.81
N LYS A 3 -11.04 10.41 11.93
CA LYS A 3 -10.93 10.84 10.52
C LYS A 3 -10.14 9.80 9.70
N TYR A 4 -10.72 8.67 9.32
CA TYR A 4 -11.49 8.44 8.08
C TYR A 4 -11.85 6.93 8.14
N ASN A 5 -13.07 6.40 8.09
CA ASN A 5 -14.23 6.73 7.28
C ASN A 5 -13.95 7.18 5.85
N PHE A 6 -12.85 6.72 5.26
CA PHE A 6 -12.76 6.56 3.80
C PHE A 6 -13.57 5.32 3.41
N GLU A 7 -14.83 5.29 3.83
CA GLU A 7 -15.87 4.63 3.06
C GLU A 7 -15.84 5.25 1.66
N SER A 8 -15.99 4.42 0.64
CA SER A 8 -16.17 4.80 -0.77
C SER A 8 -14.93 4.83 -1.66
N LEU A 9 -14.24 3.69 -1.78
CA LEU A 9 -13.92 3.18 -3.11
C LEU A 9 -14.50 1.77 -3.24
N LYS A 10 -15.81 1.77 -3.51
CA LYS A 10 -16.61 0.61 -3.89
C LYS A 10 -16.01 -0.04 -5.14
N LYS A 11 -16.12 -1.37 -5.19
CA LYS A 11 -16.02 -2.25 -6.37
C LYS A 11 -14.64 -2.34 -7.03
N THR A 12 -13.75 -3.17 -6.48
CA THR A 12 -13.13 -4.27 -7.25
C THR A 12 -12.39 -5.19 -6.29
N THR A 13 -13.02 -6.34 -6.04
CA THR A 13 -12.50 -7.51 -5.32
C THR A 13 -12.00 -7.25 -3.90
N SER A 14 -12.88 -7.47 -2.91
CA SER A 14 -12.62 -7.24 -1.48
C SER A 14 -11.41 -8.03 -0.95
N ILE A 15 -10.22 -7.43 -1.02
CA ILE A 15 -9.13 -7.74 -0.10
C ILE A 15 -9.42 -7.05 1.23
N GLN A 16 -9.26 -7.78 2.34
CA GLN A 16 -9.42 -7.18 3.67
C GLN A 16 -8.16 -6.40 4.00
N ASN A 17 -8.29 -5.33 4.76
CA ASN A 17 -7.16 -4.59 5.32
C ASN A 17 -7.07 -4.87 6.82
N GLN A 18 -5.89 -5.23 7.27
CA GLN A 18 -5.57 -5.42 8.68
C GLN A 18 -4.84 -4.18 9.18
N ARG A 19 -5.48 -3.44 10.09
CA ARG A 19 -4.84 -2.34 10.80
C ARG A 19 -3.80 -2.90 11.78
N LEU A 20 -2.62 -2.31 11.77
CA LEU A 20 -1.55 -2.65 12.71
C LEU A 20 -1.85 -2.00 14.07
N LEU A 21 -1.52 -2.72 15.15
CA LEU A 21 -1.66 -2.19 16.51
C LEU A 21 -0.80 -0.94 16.73
N LYS A 22 0.35 -0.88 16.05
CA LYS A 22 1.25 0.27 16.04
C LYS A 22 1.67 0.55 14.59
N PRO A 23 1.76 1.82 14.17
CA PRO A 23 2.36 2.18 12.90
C PRO A 23 3.75 1.57 12.79
N ARG A 24 4.01 0.86 11.69
CA ARG A 24 5.32 0.24 11.47
C ARG A 24 6.13 1.12 10.54
N PRO A 25 7.24 1.75 11.01
CA PRO A 25 8.08 2.55 10.15
C PRO A 25 8.63 1.69 9.01
N LEU A 26 8.60 2.24 7.80
CA LEU A 26 9.18 1.62 6.61
C LEU A 26 10.59 2.17 6.44
N GLU A 27 11.57 1.28 6.35
CA GLU A 27 12.96 1.65 6.08
C GLU A 27 13.16 1.75 4.56
N LEU A 28 12.81 2.90 3.99
CA LEU A 28 12.91 3.16 2.56
C LEU A 28 14.04 4.14 2.28
N THR A 29 14.68 4.05 1.11
CA THR A 29 15.65 5.09 0.73
C THR A 29 14.95 6.42 0.46
N ALA A 30 15.68 7.54 0.50
CA ALA A 30 15.09 8.85 0.21
C ALA A 30 14.42 8.92 -1.17
N LYS A 31 14.90 8.13 -2.14
CA LYS A 31 14.30 8.00 -3.47
C LYS A 31 12.98 7.24 -3.41
N ASP A 32 12.97 6.10 -2.75
CA ASP A 32 11.78 5.26 -2.57
C ASP A 32 10.69 6.00 -1.79
N GLU A 33 11.07 6.74 -0.75
CA GLU A 33 10.18 7.61 0.02
C GLU A 33 9.42 8.58 -0.89
N HIS A 34 10.12 9.23 -1.81
CA HIS A 34 9.53 10.17 -2.76
C HIS A 34 8.48 9.51 -3.64
N ILE A 35 8.82 8.36 -4.24
CA ILE A 35 7.91 7.59 -5.10
C ILE A 35 6.66 7.17 -4.31
N VAL A 36 6.85 6.72 -3.08
CA VAL A 36 5.73 6.33 -2.21
C VAL A 36 4.81 7.50 -1.92
N MET A 37 5.37 8.68 -1.65
CA MET A 37 4.59 9.91 -1.41
C MET A 37 3.85 10.39 -2.67
N GLU A 38 4.42 10.22 -3.86
CA GLU A 38 3.76 10.56 -5.13
C GLU A 38 2.65 9.57 -5.52
N HIS A 39 2.76 8.30 -5.12
CA HIS A 39 1.85 7.23 -5.51
C HIS A 39 1.03 6.64 -4.34
N LEU A 40 0.71 7.45 -3.33
CA LEU A 40 -0.06 7.02 -2.14
C LEU A 40 -1.40 6.35 -2.49
N ASP A 41 -2.09 6.87 -3.51
CA ASP A 41 -3.35 6.30 -4.01
C ASP A 41 -3.19 4.86 -4.49
N THR A 42 -2.05 4.53 -5.10
CA THR A 42 -1.74 3.18 -5.56
C THR A 42 -1.57 2.24 -4.39
N PHE A 43 -0.80 2.62 -3.37
CA PHE A 43 -0.65 1.83 -2.15
C PHE A 43 -2.00 1.62 -1.46
N LYS A 44 -2.80 2.68 -1.33
CA LYS A 44 -4.14 2.64 -0.75
C LYS A 44 -5.07 1.71 -1.54
N ALA A 45 -5.02 1.75 -2.86
CA ALA A 45 -5.79 0.86 -3.73
C ALA A 45 -5.33 -0.60 -3.66
N ASN A 46 -4.10 -0.87 -3.21
CA ASN A 46 -3.61 -2.20 -2.87
C ASN A 46 -3.94 -2.61 -1.43
N GLY A 47 -4.57 -1.74 -0.64
CA GLY A 47 -4.89 -2.00 0.76
C GLY A 47 -3.74 -1.73 1.73
N PHE A 48 -2.67 -1.08 1.28
CA PHE A 48 -1.59 -0.56 2.12
C PHE A 48 -1.88 0.90 2.46
N GLU A 49 -2.14 1.19 3.73
CA GLU A 49 -2.33 2.57 4.19
C GLU A 49 -1.06 3.07 4.84
N LEU A 50 -0.55 4.19 4.33
CA LEU A 50 0.73 4.77 4.73
C LEU A 50 0.51 6.14 5.36
N LYS A 51 1.21 6.40 6.46
CA LYS A 51 1.30 7.70 7.12
C LYS A 51 2.62 8.35 6.71
N VAL A 52 2.55 9.61 6.28
CA VAL A 52 3.72 10.45 6.02
C VAL A 52 3.90 11.40 7.21
N ASP A 53 5.08 11.38 7.81
CA ASP A 53 5.44 12.13 9.00
C ASP A 53 6.69 12.96 8.70
N MET A 54 6.50 14.23 8.32
CA MET A 54 7.60 15.10 7.90
C MET A 54 8.52 15.53 9.05
N GLU A 55 8.12 15.27 10.30
CA GLU A 55 8.91 15.54 11.50
C GLU A 55 10.00 14.48 11.71
N GLN A 56 9.86 13.29 11.11
CA GLN A 56 10.86 12.23 11.16
C GLN A 56 12.03 12.52 10.20
N PRO A 57 13.22 11.97 10.50
CA PRO A 57 14.36 12.04 9.58
C PRO A 57 14.00 11.40 8.22
N PRO A 58 14.62 11.87 7.12
CA PRO A 58 14.47 11.23 5.82
C PRO A 58 14.81 9.74 5.95
N THR A 59 14.07 8.87 5.25
CA THR A 59 14.05 7.39 5.36
C THR A 59 13.16 6.80 6.47
N GLN A 60 12.62 7.62 7.37
CA GLN A 60 11.72 7.19 8.45
C GLN A 60 10.39 7.92 8.47
N ARG A 61 10.11 8.74 7.44
CA ARG A 61 8.88 9.53 7.37
C ARG A 61 7.66 8.70 7.06
N ILE A 62 7.85 7.53 6.45
CA ILE A 62 6.74 6.68 6.02
C ILE A 62 6.52 5.57 7.04
N SER A 63 5.29 5.47 7.53
CA SER A 63 4.87 4.40 8.44
C SER A 63 3.65 3.68 7.92
N LEU A 64 3.70 2.36 7.90
CA LEU A 64 2.60 1.49 7.54
C LEU A 64 1.55 1.45 8.67
N LEU A 65 0.34 1.88 8.37
CA LEU A 65 -0.81 1.87 9.28
C LEU A 65 -1.64 0.60 9.11
N THR A 66 -1.92 0.23 7.86
CA THR A 66 -2.70 -0.97 7.54
C THR A 66 -2.06 -1.71 6.38
N GLN A 67 -2.19 -3.03 6.38
CA GLN A 67 -1.71 -3.88 5.30
C GLN A 67 -2.84 -4.76 4.78
N PRO A 68 -2.84 -5.12 3.49
CA PRO A 68 -3.78 -6.08 2.96
C PRO A 68 -3.60 -7.44 3.65
N TYR A 69 -4.71 -8.12 3.90
CA TYR A 69 -4.75 -9.42 4.53
C TYR A 69 -5.71 -10.33 3.75
N SER A 70 -5.27 -11.56 3.54
CA SER A 70 -6.09 -12.61 2.92
C SER A 70 -5.80 -13.94 3.61
N LYS A 71 -6.84 -14.76 3.81
CA LYS A 71 -6.69 -16.07 4.49
C LYS A 71 -5.67 -17.00 3.82
N ASN A 72 -5.42 -16.82 2.53
CA ASN A 72 -4.50 -17.66 1.74
C ASN A 72 -3.20 -16.95 1.37
N VAL A 73 -3.12 -15.63 1.54
CA VAL A 73 -2.00 -14.82 1.07
C VAL A 73 -1.64 -13.80 2.14
N GLU A 74 -0.43 -13.92 2.67
CA GLU A 74 0.14 -12.95 3.58
C GLU A 74 0.83 -11.85 2.76
N PHE A 75 0.45 -10.60 3.01
CA PHE A 75 1.13 -9.43 2.48
C PHE A 75 2.00 -8.83 3.57
N GLY A 76 3.18 -8.39 3.17
CA GLY A 76 4.10 -7.70 4.06
C GLY A 76 4.73 -6.50 3.37
N ILE A 77 5.72 -5.93 4.05
CA ILE A 77 6.47 -4.77 3.55
C ILE A 77 7.15 -5.08 2.21
N LYS A 78 7.61 -6.32 2.00
CA LYS A 78 8.25 -6.74 0.74
C LYS A 78 7.33 -6.57 -0.48
N ASP A 79 6.02 -6.78 -0.31
CA ASP A 79 5.05 -6.62 -1.40
C ASP A 79 4.83 -5.14 -1.76
N LEU A 80 4.97 -4.27 -0.76
CA LEU A 80 4.98 -2.83 -0.94
C LEU A 80 6.28 -2.40 -1.63
N GLU A 81 7.43 -2.89 -1.17
CA GLU A 81 8.73 -2.61 -1.77
C GLU A 81 8.83 -3.05 -3.23
N GLU A 82 8.11 -4.12 -3.63
CA GLU A 82 8.00 -4.54 -5.04
C GLU A 82 7.25 -3.52 -5.91
N LEU A 83 6.28 -2.78 -5.35
CA LEU A 83 5.56 -1.75 -6.09
C LEU A 83 6.40 -0.53 -6.38
N ILE A 84 7.32 -0.16 -5.48
CA ILE A 84 8.12 1.06 -5.59
C ILE A 84 8.86 1.13 -6.94
N PRO A 85 9.69 0.16 -7.34
CA PRO A 85 10.38 0.20 -8.62
C PRO A 85 9.43 0.14 -9.82
N ARG A 86 8.23 -0.44 -9.67
CA ARG A 86 7.19 -0.47 -10.72
C ARG A 86 6.54 0.90 -10.92
N LEU A 87 6.58 1.76 -9.91
CA LEU A 87 5.98 3.10 -9.95
C LEU A 87 6.99 4.20 -10.32
N VAL A 88 8.29 3.90 -10.33
CA VAL A 88 9.36 4.87 -10.66
C VAL A 88 9.14 5.57 -12.00
N ASP A 89 8.68 4.84 -13.03
CA ASP A 89 8.50 5.36 -14.39
C ASP A 89 7.03 5.74 -14.67
N GLU A 90 6.15 5.53 -13.71
CA GLU A 90 4.72 5.69 -13.90
C GLU A 90 4.25 7.07 -13.48
N PRO A 91 3.23 7.63 -14.15
CA PRO A 91 2.69 8.92 -13.74
C PRO A 91 1.96 8.82 -12.39
N PRO A 92 1.95 9.91 -11.60
CA PRO A 92 1.10 9.99 -10.42
C PRO A 92 -0.35 9.76 -10.84
N ASN A 93 -1.07 8.90 -10.09
CA ASN A 93 -2.38 8.31 -10.39
C ASN A 93 -2.39 6.96 -11.16
N THR A 94 -1.26 6.39 -11.57
CA THR A 94 -1.27 5.00 -12.08
C THR A 94 -1.51 4.01 -10.94
N ILE A 95 -2.65 3.33 -10.96
CA ILE A 95 -2.96 2.25 -10.03
C ILE A 95 -2.37 0.92 -10.54
N ILE A 96 -1.18 0.56 -10.08
CA ILE A 96 -0.57 -0.77 -10.31
C ILE A 96 -0.86 -1.68 -9.12
N LYS A 97 -1.19 -2.95 -9.38
CA LYS A 97 -1.39 -3.95 -8.33
C LYS A 97 -0.10 -4.73 -8.06
N CYS A 98 0.14 -5.12 -6.80
CA CYS A 98 1.25 -6.03 -6.46
C CYS A 98 1.04 -7.38 -7.17
N SER A 99 2.12 -8.09 -7.48
CA SER A 99 2.03 -9.41 -8.13
C SER A 99 1.11 -10.38 -7.38
N LYS A 100 1.12 -10.35 -6.04
CA LYS A 100 0.22 -11.17 -5.20
C LYS A 100 -1.25 -10.79 -5.33
N LEU A 101 -1.55 -9.50 -5.43
CA LEU A 101 -2.92 -9.02 -5.63
C LEU A 101 -3.43 -9.39 -7.02
N GLU A 102 -2.59 -9.22 -8.04
CA GLU A 102 -2.89 -9.65 -9.41
C GLU A 102 -3.15 -11.17 -9.47
N ALA A 103 -2.28 -11.98 -8.86
CA ALA A 103 -2.44 -13.42 -8.79
C ALA A 103 -3.71 -13.83 -8.04
N MET A 104 -4.03 -13.16 -6.92
CA MET A 104 -5.26 -13.39 -6.16
C MET A 104 -6.51 -13.06 -6.99
N TYR A 105 -6.49 -11.98 -7.76
CA TYR A 105 -7.59 -11.61 -8.65
C TYR A 105 -7.73 -12.56 -9.84
N ALA A 106 -6.62 -12.93 -10.47
CA ALA A 106 -6.59 -13.92 -11.55
C ALA A 106 -7.12 -15.29 -11.08
N SER A 107 -6.83 -15.68 -9.83
CA SER A 107 -7.30 -16.94 -9.25
C SER A 107 -8.78 -16.89 -8.83
N ARG A 108 -9.30 -15.74 -8.38
CA ARG A 108 -10.71 -15.60 -7.95
C ARG A 108 -11.69 -15.29 -9.08
N GLY A 109 -11.23 -14.73 -10.21
CA GLY A 109 -12.06 -14.41 -11.37
C GLY A 109 -12.38 -15.60 -12.29
N LYS A 110 -11.98 -16.82 -11.92
CA LYS A 110 -12.12 -18.03 -12.77
C LYS A 110 -13.25 -18.97 -12.33
N ASN A 111 -14.26 -18.47 -11.61
CA ASN A 111 -15.45 -19.23 -11.25
C ASN A 111 -16.74 -18.48 -11.56
#